data_AF-A0A9E4FZN2-F1
#
_entry.id   AF-A0A9E4FZN2-F1
#
_cell.length_a   1.000
_cell.length_b   1.000
_cell.length_c   1.000
_cell.angle_alpha   90.00
_cell.angle_beta   90.00
_cell.angle_gamma   90.00
#
_symmetry.space_group_name_H-M   'P 1'
#
loop_
_entity.id
_entity.type
_entity.pdbx_description
1 polymer ?
#
loop_
_entity_poly.entity_id
_entity_poly.type
_entity_poly.pdbx_seq_one_letter_code
_entity_poly.pdbx_strand_id
1 'polypeptide(L)' 'MNRLQHALGVDGDADGNLYIADTYNSRIKIVRAGGTSTHTLFGKGGSGGYQDGESHLAQFDEPGGLSYADGIVYVADT' A
#
# COMPACT_ATOMS: atom_id res chain seq x y z
N MET A 1 -7.94 -10.43 -2.66
CA MET A 1 -7.42 -10.86 -3.98
C MET A 1 -5.92 -10.64 -3.98
N ASN A 2 -5.12 -11.65 -4.32
CA ASN A 2 -3.65 -11.62 -4.21
C ASN A 2 -2.92 -10.96 -5.39
N ARG A 3 -3.64 -10.26 -6.29
CA ARG A 3 -3.06 -9.69 -7.52
C ARG A 3 -2.54 -8.27 -7.26
N LEU A 4 -1.29 -8.01 -7.64
CA LEU A 4 -0.69 -6.67 -7.77
C LEU A 4 -0.77 -6.21 -9.22
N GLN A 5 -0.70 -4.89 -9.45
CA GLN A 5 -0.60 -4.29 -10.78
C GLN A 5 0.35 -3.11 -10.75
N HIS A 6 1.43 -3.25 -11.53
CA HIS A 6 2.48 -2.24 -11.64
C HIS A 6 3.05 -1.80 -10.29
N ALA A 7 3.43 -2.76 -9.44
CA ALA A 7 3.96 -2.44 -8.12
C ALA A 7 5.32 -1.73 -8.24
N LEU A 8 5.41 -0.51 -7.69
CA LEU A 8 6.60 0.35 -7.82
C LEU A 8 7.47 0.41 -6.56
N GLY A 9 6.88 0.26 -5.37
CA GLY A 9 7.59 0.38 -4.10
C GLY A 9 7.26 -0.75 -3.14
N VAL A 10 8.27 -1.12 -2.34
CA VAL A 10 8.13 -2.05 -1.22
C VAL A 10 9.02 -1.60 -0.07
N ASP A 11 8.52 -1.70 1.15
CA ASP A 11 9.33 -1.55 2.37
C ASP A 11 8.83 -2.50 3.47
N GLY A 12 9.67 -2.80 4.46
CA GLY A 12 9.37 -3.77 5.52
C GLY A 12 9.49 -3.19 6.92
N ASP A 13 8.72 -3.74 7.86
CA ASP A 13 8.89 -3.46 9.29
C ASP A 13 9.82 -4.47 9.98
N ALA A 14 10.12 -4.20 11.25
CA ALA A 14 10.98 -5.07 12.07
C ALA A 14 10.36 -6.44 12.38
N ASP A 15 9.03 -6.58 12.23
CA ASP A 15 8.30 -7.83 12.42
C ASP A 15 8.29 -8.70 11.15
N GLY A 16 8.81 -8.17 10.03
CA GLY A 16 8.88 -8.87 8.75
C GLY A 16 7.61 -8.77 7.90
N ASN A 17 6.72 -7.81 8.20
CA ASN A 17 5.63 -7.48 7.28
C ASN A 17 6.18 -6.64 6.13
N LEU A 18 5.65 -6.86 4.92
CA LEU A 18 6.01 -6.10 3.73
C LEU A 18 4.83 -5.23 3.28
N TYR A 19 5.07 -3.94 3.11
CA TYR A 19 4.14 -2.96 2.56
C TYR A 19 4.48 -2.72 1.09
N ILE A 20 3.48 -2.73 0.23
CA ILE A 20 3.66 -2.72 -1.22
C ILE A 20 2.75 -1.65 -1.83
N ALA A 21 3.31 -0.78 -2.66
CA ALA A 21 2.53 0.15 -3.46
C ALA A 21 1.96 -0.60 -4.67
N ASP A 22 0.65 -0.79 -4.69
CA ASP A 22 -0.09 -1.42 -5.79
C ASP A 22 -0.60 -0.33 -6.73
N THR A 23 0.35 0.33 -7.40
CA THR A 23 0.23 1.65 -8.04
C THR A 23 -1.00 1.78 -8.93
N TYR A 24 -1.19 0.88 -9.90
CA TYR A 24 -2.33 0.97 -10.85
C TYR A 24 -3.66 0.48 -10.27
N ASN A 25 -3.66 0.01 -9.02
CA ASN A 25 -4.88 -0.25 -8.28
C ASN A 25 -5.17 0.84 -7.23
N SER A 26 -4.34 1.90 -7.15
CA SER A 26 -4.46 2.99 -6.19
C SER A 26 -4.59 2.51 -4.74
N ARG A 27 -3.70 1.60 -4.34
CA ARG A 27 -3.74 0.92 -3.04
C ARG A 27 -2.34 0.71 -2.46
N ILE A 28 -2.29 0.66 -1.13
CA ILE A 28 -1.15 0.10 -0.40
C ILE A 28 -1.57 -1.27 0.14
N LYS A 29 -0.79 -2.30 -0.15
CA LYS A 29 -1.01 -3.68 0.28
C LYS A 29 0.01 -4.11 1.33
N ILE A 30 -0.34 -5.15 2.07
CA ILE A 30 0.51 -5.79 3.07
C ILE A 30 0.63 -7.30 2.81
N VAL A 31 1.83 -7.84 2.94
CA VAL A 31 2.08 -9.27 3.17
C VAL A 31 2.54 -9.40 4.61
N ARG A 32 1.80 -10.16 5.43
CA ARG A 32 2.20 -10.37 6.82
C ARG A 32 3.36 -11.35 6.92
N ALA A 33 4.18 -11.21 7.96
CA ALA A 33 5.31 -12.10 8.22
C ALA A 33 4.90 -13.58 8.16
N GLY A 34 5.65 -14.37 7.39
CA GLY A 34 5.35 -15.80 7.15
C GLY A 34 4.13 -16.09 6.26
N GLY A 35 3.42 -15.05 5.81
CA GLY A 35 2.31 -15.15 4.88
C GLY A 35 2.77 -15.11 3.41
N THR A 36 1.92 -15.65 2.54
CA THR A 36 2.15 -15.66 1.07
C THR A 36 1.12 -14.81 0.31
N SER A 37 0.13 -14.27 1.02
CA SER A 37 -1.00 -13.54 0.43
C SER A 37 -0.90 -12.06 0.72
N THR A 38 -1.33 -11.24 -0.25
CA THR A 38 -1.44 -9.79 -0.10
C THR A 38 -2.83 -9.39 0.35
N HIS A 39 -2.90 -8.41 1.23
CA HIS A 39 -4.15 -7.80 1.69
C HIS A 39 -4.11 -6.31 1.40
N THR A 40 -5.23 -5.72 0.97
CA THR A 40 -5.33 -4.26 0.93
C THR A 40 -5.29 -3.73 2.36
N LEU A 41 -4.32 -2.86 2.64
CA LEU A 41 -4.18 -2.19 3.92
C LEU A 41 -4.78 -0.79 3.86
N PHE A 42 -4.45 -0.04 2.81
CA PHE A 42 -4.97 1.30 2.56
C PHE A 42 -5.46 1.43 1.10
N GLY A 43 -6.44 2.29 0.88
CA GLY A 43 -6.94 2.66 -0.44
C GLY A 43 -8.25 1.99 -0.80
N LYS A 44 -9.26 2.79 -1.15
CA LYS A 44 -10.50 2.34 -1.79
C LYS A 44 -10.23 1.59 -3.10
N GLY A 45 -9.20 2.05 -3.83
CA GLY A 45 -8.83 1.63 -5.17
C GLY A 45 -9.81 2.10 -6.25
N GLY A 46 -9.52 1.77 -7.50
CA GLY A 46 -10.25 2.27 -8.66
C GLY A 46 -9.39 3.23 -9.48
N SER A 47 -10.02 4.18 -10.18
CA SER A 47 -9.31 5.37 -10.68
C SER A 47 -8.82 6.16 -9.47
N GLY A 48 -7.57 6.62 -9.49
CA GLY A 48 -6.97 7.32 -8.36
C GLY A 48 -7.72 8.57 -7.91
N GLY A 49 -7.27 9.15 -6.80
CA GLY A 49 -7.89 10.32 -6.21
C GLY A 49 -7.19 10.76 -4.94
N TYR A 50 -7.69 11.84 -4.34
CA TYR A 50 -7.06 12.50 -3.21
C TYR A 50 -8.08 12.69 -2.08
N GLN A 51 -8.08 11.75 -1.13
CA GLN A 51 -8.97 11.77 0.02
C GLN A 51 -8.32 11.08 1.21
N ASP A 52 -8.23 11.78 2.33
CA ASP A 52 -7.82 11.21 3.62
C ASP A 52 -8.99 10.57 4.38
N GLY A 53 -8.66 9.83 5.45
CA GLY A 53 -9.62 9.31 6.41
C GLY A 53 -9.36 7.86 6.79
N GLU A 54 -10.43 7.12 7.04
CA GLU A 54 -10.38 5.67 7.30
C GLU A 54 -9.59 4.94 6.19
N SER A 55 -8.77 3.96 6.57
CA SER A 55 -7.80 3.33 5.66
C SER A 55 -8.42 2.77 4.36
N HIS A 56 -9.63 2.22 4.44
CA HIS A 56 -10.36 1.64 3.31
C HIS A 56 -11.13 2.67 2.46
N LEU A 57 -11.29 3.90 2.96
CA LEU A 57 -11.91 5.02 2.25
C LEU A 57 -10.89 5.99 1.66
N ALA A 58 -9.67 6.00 2.19
CA ALA A 58 -8.57 6.80 1.67
C ALA A 58 -8.38 6.55 0.15
N GLN A 59 -8.02 7.59 -0.58
CA GLN A 59 -7.72 7.52 -2.00
C GLN A 59 -6.27 7.92 -2.24
N PHE A 60 -5.63 7.17 -3.14
CA PHE A 60 -4.30 7.43 -3.65
C PHE A 60 -4.40 7.63 -5.15
N ASP A 61 -3.46 8.35 -5.74
CA ASP A 61 -3.25 8.42 -7.18
C ASP A 61 -1.83 7.97 -7.50
N GLU A 62 -1.75 6.85 -8.22
CA GLU A 62 -0.48 6.19 -8.58
C GLU A 62 0.59 6.17 -7.44
N PRO A 63 0.28 5.58 -6.26
CA PRO A 63 1.25 5.54 -5.18
C PRO A 63 2.49 4.76 -5.60
N GLY A 64 3.68 5.30 -5.34
CA GLY A 64 4.95 4.79 -5.83
C GLY A 64 5.91 4.42 -4.70
N GLY A 65 6.64 5.41 -4.21
CA GLY A 65 7.64 5.24 -3.15
C GLY A 65 7.01 4.95 -1.79
N LEU A 66 7.67 4.09 -1.01
CA LEU A 66 7.28 3.75 0.37
C LEU A 66 8.46 3.90 1.31
N SER A 67 8.18 4.29 2.56
CA SER A 67 9.12 4.18 3.68
C SER A 67 8.38 3.84 4.97
N TYR A 68 8.86 2.88 5.72
CA TYR A 68 8.38 2.54 7.06
C TYR A 68 9.32 3.12 8.12
N ALA A 69 8.76 3.86 9.07
CA ALA A 69 9.48 4.30 10.26
C ALA A 69 8.54 4.40 11.45
N ASP A 70 8.95 3.85 12.60
CA ASP A 70 8.27 3.97 13.89
C ASP A 70 6.76 3.69 13.87
N GLY A 71 6.34 2.64 13.14
CA GLY A 71 4.93 2.26 13.04
C GLY A 71 4.14 3.01 11.95
N ILE A 72 4.79 3.86 11.17
CA ILE A 72 4.16 4.70 10.14
C ILE A 72 4.68 4.30 8.77
N VAL A 73 3.76 4.16 7.80
CA VAL A 73 4.09 4.01 6.39
C VAL A 73 3.92 5.36 5.70
N TYR A 74 5.02 5.93 5.23
CA TYR A 74 5.04 7.10 4.37
C TYR A 74 4.89 6.66 2.92
N VAL A 75 4.06 7.38 2.17
CA VAL A 75 3.70 7.06 0.77
C VAL A 75 3.98 8.29 -0.09
N ALA A 76 4.72 8.11 -1.17
CA ALA A 76 4.77 9.08 -2.26
C ALA A 76 3.57 8.82 -3.19
N ASP A 77 2.59 9.71 -3.12
CA ASP A 77 1.37 9.73 -3.95
C ASP A 77 1.61 10.72 -5.10
N THR A 78 1.45 10.27 -6.36
CA THR A 78 2.05 10.95 -7.54
C THR A 78 1.00 11.59 -8.44
#